data_AF-A0A2D6TUJ9-F1
#
_entry.id   AF-A0A2D6TUJ9-F1
#
_cell.length_a   1.000
_cell.length_b   1.000
_cell.length_c   1.000
_cell.angle_alpha   90.00
_cell.angle_beta   90.00
_cell.angle_gamma   90.00
#
_symmetry.space_group_name_H-M   'P 1'
#
loop_
_entity.id
_entity.type
_entity.pdbx_description
1 polymer ?
#
loop_
_entity_poly.entity_id
_entity_poly.type
_entity_poly.pdbx_seq_one_letter_code
_entity_poly.pdbx_strand_id
1 'polypeptide(L)'
;MRVSLKSIAGLAFATYLSGCSTLKNLPPEQAEPQQPQDPMVALQKKADAAKAQGKMVAITGNKKGFVAVDPITGITQDELNSYAYWSSNFTNAAFAASQMHVTRPNMRAILQHYSSTRFLTNLDENKDYTDEEIKDLVNAQTSEMIESLDAHSNYFLPKEREDFLNGMNGIRHMIGITFEAHDQGIIIRQVTEGSAAEAAGIKVNDIIHGDGARNFKGMSADDVRSYLSDPEKFSFKITRSGEALAQDIEVTKADVKLNAVRSSIIDNQTAYFKIFSFANDVHLQFKEQFEAVQAKGGDTLNGVVIDLRGNSGGSMQAVAELADYFIKDDNKLFEIARIQFGQEGGGAYISEPDNELTDLPVTVLINNFSASASEIFAGVLQDYGRATIVGDGPSHGKANGQAIMHFNSPDGTTPSLKLTNMLIYLPKSGSYQQIGIQPDILVPMDTKYKAFLNQDGMIPRESDHKNALRNPQGKTAPKPSTYKCSATGDEALLSVFRMKTQDVKEADISHDSVMLCAIDNLNHTSRYSITIKNILAPQS
;
A
#
# COMPACT_ATOMS: atom_id res chain seq x y z
N MET A 1 22.74 -2.20 -43.49
CA MET A 1 23.03 -0.81 -43.08
C MET A 1 22.71 -0.66 -41.61
N ARG A 2 23.74 -0.50 -40.76
CA ARG A 2 23.60 -0.20 -39.33
C ARG A 2 23.44 1.31 -39.18
N VAL A 3 22.41 1.76 -38.48
CA VAL A 3 22.32 3.14 -37.97
C VAL A 3 22.36 3.06 -36.44
N SER A 4 23.34 3.73 -35.86
CA SER A 4 23.66 3.75 -34.43
C SER A 4 22.68 4.64 -33.66
N LEU A 5 22.16 4.13 -32.53
CA LEU A 5 21.27 4.82 -31.60
C LEU A 5 21.95 5.91 -30.74
N LYS A 6 23.25 6.22 -30.96
CA LYS A 6 23.95 7.30 -30.25
C LYS A 6 23.65 8.71 -30.79
N SER A 7 22.91 8.86 -31.88
CA SER A 7 22.78 10.15 -32.58
C SER A 7 21.57 11.01 -32.18
N ILE A 8 20.61 10.48 -31.40
CA ILE A 8 19.37 11.21 -31.06
C ILE A 8 19.39 11.77 -29.63
N ALA A 9 20.24 11.24 -28.74
CA ALA A 9 20.40 11.77 -27.38
C ALA A 9 21.36 12.99 -27.29
N GLY A 10 22.15 13.27 -28.33
CA GLY A 10 23.18 14.31 -28.31
C GLY A 10 22.74 15.72 -28.69
N LEU A 11 21.56 15.91 -29.30
CA LEU A 11 21.14 17.22 -29.83
C LEU A 11 20.24 18.02 -28.89
N ALA A 12 19.60 17.38 -27.90
CA ALA A 12 18.72 18.06 -26.95
C ALA A 12 19.44 18.57 -25.69
N PHE A 13 20.67 18.10 -25.41
CA PHE A 13 21.41 18.46 -24.19
C PHE A 13 22.38 19.65 -24.38
N ALA A 14 22.74 20.01 -25.61
CA ALA A 14 23.75 21.03 -25.89
C ALA A 14 23.21 22.48 -25.92
N THR A 15 21.90 22.68 -26.04
CA THR A 15 21.28 24.03 -26.08
C THR A 15 20.79 24.54 -24.72
N TYR A 16 20.79 23.70 -23.67
CA TYR A 16 20.28 24.10 -22.35
C TYR A 16 21.37 24.58 -21.37
N LEU A 17 22.65 24.26 -21.60
CA LEU A 17 23.74 24.58 -20.66
C LEU A 17 24.65 25.76 -21.06
N SER A 18 24.44 26.38 -22.22
CA SER A 18 25.26 27.51 -22.69
C SER A 18 24.63 28.89 -22.46
N GLY A 19 23.44 28.98 -21.86
CA GLY A 19 22.70 30.24 -21.66
C GLY A 19 22.74 30.85 -20.25
N CYS A 20 23.30 30.18 -19.24
CA CYS A 20 23.06 30.57 -17.84
C CYS A 20 24.31 30.88 -16.99
N SER A 21 25.49 31.10 -17.59
CA SER A 21 26.75 31.31 -16.83
C SER A 21 27.40 32.69 -16.97
N THR A 22 26.69 33.73 -17.40
CA THR A 22 27.24 35.11 -17.45
C THR A 22 26.23 36.18 -17.00
N LEU A 23 25.71 36.05 -15.79
CA LEU A 23 25.09 37.16 -15.05
C LEU A 23 25.60 37.17 -13.60
N LYS A 24 26.91 37.36 -13.44
CA LYS A 24 27.49 37.90 -12.21
C LYS A 24 28.49 38.98 -12.62
N ASN A 25 28.26 40.18 -12.08
CA ASN A 25 29.07 41.41 -12.17
C ASN A 25 28.63 42.44 -13.22
N LEU A 26 27.74 43.35 -12.81
CA LEU A 26 27.76 44.74 -13.27
C LEU A 26 27.62 45.67 -12.05
N PRO A 27 28.43 46.76 -11.94
CA PRO A 27 28.44 47.66 -10.78
C PRO A 27 27.26 48.66 -10.80
N PRO A 28 26.93 49.30 -9.67
CA PRO A 28 25.78 50.20 -9.59
C PRO A 28 26.13 51.55 -10.20
N GLU A 29 25.38 52.00 -11.22
CA GLU A 29 25.51 53.34 -11.79
C GLU A 29 24.40 54.25 -11.24
N GLN A 30 24.82 55.45 -10.83
CA GLN A 30 24.01 56.47 -10.15
C GLN A 30 23.04 57.13 -11.12
N ALA A 31 21.82 57.41 -10.66
CA ALA A 31 20.79 58.09 -11.44
C ALA A 31 20.97 59.62 -11.38
N GLU A 32 21.05 60.26 -12.55
CA GLU A 32 20.74 61.69 -12.74
C GLU A 32 19.53 61.86 -13.68
N PRO A 33 18.72 62.92 -13.53
CA PRO A 33 17.43 63.04 -14.20
C PRO A 33 17.59 63.71 -15.57
N GLN A 34 17.09 63.06 -16.63
CA GLN A 34 16.89 63.69 -17.95
C GLN A 34 15.44 63.58 -18.45
N GLN A 35 15.04 64.64 -19.16
CA GLN A 35 13.70 65.04 -19.62
C GLN A 35 12.90 63.99 -20.39
N PRO A 36 11.55 64.11 -20.45
CA PRO A 36 10.68 63.10 -21.04
C PRO A 36 10.91 63.01 -22.55
N GLN A 37 11.58 61.95 -23.00
CA GLN A 37 11.56 61.55 -24.40
C GLN A 37 10.28 60.77 -24.68
N ASP A 38 9.70 61.03 -25.85
CA ASP A 38 8.53 60.33 -26.37
C ASP A 38 8.70 58.81 -26.20
N PRO A 39 7.81 58.13 -25.44
CA PRO A 39 7.94 56.70 -25.16
C PRO A 39 8.03 55.85 -26.43
N MET A 40 7.51 56.34 -27.56
CA MET A 40 7.59 55.67 -28.86
C MET A 40 9.02 55.62 -29.42
N VAL A 41 9.83 56.66 -29.20
CA VAL A 41 11.24 56.71 -29.66
C VAL A 41 12.13 55.82 -28.80
N ALA A 42 11.85 55.75 -27.49
CA ALA A 42 12.58 54.89 -26.56
C ALA A 42 12.29 53.39 -26.80
N LEU A 43 11.06 53.05 -27.21
CA LEU A 43 10.65 51.67 -27.54
C LEU A 43 11.17 51.21 -28.91
N GLN A 44 11.17 52.07 -29.92
CA GLN A 44 11.75 51.76 -31.24
C GLN A 44 13.26 51.48 -31.14
N LYS A 45 13.99 52.27 -30.34
CA LYS A 45 15.43 52.06 -30.08
C LYS A 45 15.73 50.72 -29.40
N LYS A 46 14.84 50.25 -28.52
CA LYS A 46 14.96 48.93 -27.86
C LYS A 46 14.66 47.78 -28.81
N ALA A 47 13.68 47.95 -29.70
CA ALA A 47 13.38 46.98 -30.76
C ALA A 47 14.53 46.86 -31.77
N ASP A 48 15.12 47.98 -32.18
CA ASP A 48 16.28 48.01 -33.10
C ASP A 48 17.55 47.43 -32.46
N ALA A 49 17.76 47.64 -31.14
CA ALA A 49 18.86 47.04 -30.39
C ALA A 49 18.71 45.51 -30.22
N ALA A 50 17.48 45.01 -30.02
CA ALA A 50 17.20 43.57 -29.96
C ALA A 50 17.40 42.89 -31.33
N LYS A 51 17.05 43.60 -32.42
CA LYS A 51 17.27 43.16 -33.80
C LYS A 51 18.75 43.08 -34.16
N ALA A 52 19.57 44.03 -33.67
CA ALA A 52 21.04 44.02 -33.83
C ALA A 52 21.75 42.89 -33.07
N GLN A 53 21.11 42.31 -32.04
CA GLN A 53 21.60 41.16 -31.27
C GLN A 53 21.08 39.80 -31.78
N GLY A 54 20.44 39.77 -32.96
CA GLY A 54 19.93 38.55 -33.57
C GLY A 54 18.66 37.98 -32.93
N LYS A 55 17.97 38.73 -32.05
CA LYS A 55 16.67 38.34 -31.50
C LYS A 55 15.55 38.89 -32.38
N MET A 56 14.81 38.01 -33.07
CA MET A 56 13.63 38.40 -33.85
C MET A 56 12.38 38.44 -32.95
N VAL A 57 11.70 39.58 -32.93
CA VAL A 57 10.38 39.76 -32.27
C VAL A 57 9.39 40.15 -33.35
N ALA A 58 8.36 39.33 -33.59
CA ALA A 58 7.21 39.72 -34.41
C ALA A 58 6.14 40.33 -33.49
N ILE A 59 5.80 41.59 -33.74
CA ILE A 59 4.76 42.31 -33.02
C ILE A 59 3.51 42.26 -33.89
N THR A 60 2.47 41.53 -33.48
CA THR A 60 1.15 41.60 -34.12
C THR A 60 0.18 42.33 -33.20
N GLY A 61 -0.53 43.32 -33.75
CA GLY A 61 -1.45 44.16 -33.00
C GLY A 61 -2.87 43.61 -33.05
N ASN A 62 -3.53 43.50 -31.90
CA ASN A 62 -4.99 43.50 -31.83
C ASN A 62 -5.47 44.30 -30.61
N LYS A 63 -6.78 44.62 -30.56
CA LYS A 63 -7.43 45.67 -29.73
C LYS A 63 -7.22 45.66 -28.19
N LYS A 64 -6.36 44.82 -27.61
CA LYS A 64 -6.05 44.77 -26.17
C LYS A 64 -4.57 44.93 -25.79
N GLY A 65 -3.67 45.24 -26.73
CA GLY A 65 -2.23 45.43 -26.47
C GLY A 65 -1.34 44.34 -27.07
N PHE A 66 -0.02 44.51 -27.01
CA PHE A 66 0.96 43.59 -27.59
C PHE A 66 1.30 42.45 -26.61
N VAL A 67 1.31 41.21 -27.09
CA VAL A 67 1.74 40.01 -26.35
C VAL A 67 3.04 39.49 -27.00
N ALA A 68 4.02 39.10 -26.19
CA ALA A 68 5.25 38.49 -26.69
C ALA A 68 4.98 37.01 -27.03
N VAL A 69 5.32 36.62 -28.25
CA VAL A 69 5.05 35.29 -28.80
C VAL A 69 6.36 34.71 -29.32
N ASP A 70 6.62 33.43 -29.04
CA ASP A 70 7.75 32.72 -29.64
C ASP A 70 7.56 32.61 -31.17
N PRO A 71 8.50 33.10 -32.00
CA PRO A 71 8.29 33.21 -33.44
C PRO A 71 8.43 31.89 -34.21
N ILE A 72 8.82 30.79 -33.55
CA ILE A 72 8.92 29.46 -34.17
C ILE A 72 7.66 28.63 -33.86
N THR A 73 7.10 28.80 -32.66
CA THR A 73 6.01 27.95 -32.14
C THR A 73 4.67 28.68 -32.04
N GLY A 74 4.65 30.02 -32.01
CA GLY A 74 3.43 30.80 -31.87
C GLY A 74 2.85 30.85 -30.46
N ILE A 75 3.59 30.36 -29.46
CA ILE A 75 3.16 30.19 -28.08
C ILE A 75 3.54 31.42 -27.23
N THR A 76 2.65 31.83 -26.33
CA THR A 76 2.83 32.91 -25.36
C THR A 76 3.55 32.44 -24.09
N GLN A 77 4.07 33.37 -23.28
CA GLN A 77 4.81 33.01 -22.05
C GLN A 77 3.93 32.30 -21.00
N ASP A 78 2.64 32.62 -20.94
CA ASP A 78 1.68 31.96 -20.03
C ASP A 78 1.36 30.53 -20.51
N GLU A 79 1.15 30.34 -21.82
CA GLU A 79 1.01 29.01 -22.42
C GLU A 79 2.31 28.18 -22.26
N LEU A 80 3.49 28.81 -22.30
CA LEU A 80 4.78 28.17 -22.00
C LEU A 80 4.89 27.72 -20.54
N ASN A 81 4.32 28.48 -19.59
CA ASN A 81 4.29 28.11 -18.18
C ASN A 81 3.31 26.94 -17.93
N SER A 82 2.15 26.95 -18.59
CA SER A 82 1.22 25.79 -18.62
C SER A 82 1.90 24.58 -19.28
N TYR A 83 2.53 24.74 -20.45
CA TYR A 83 3.30 23.67 -21.10
C TYR A 83 4.45 23.17 -20.23
N ALA A 84 5.11 24.03 -19.45
CA ALA A 84 6.14 23.62 -18.50
C ALA A 84 5.55 22.78 -17.36
N TYR A 85 4.37 23.14 -16.84
CA TYR A 85 3.60 22.32 -15.89
C TYR A 85 3.33 20.91 -16.43
N TRP A 86 2.78 20.83 -17.64
CA TRP A 86 2.36 19.56 -18.25
C TRP A 86 3.54 18.71 -18.75
N SER A 87 4.54 19.32 -19.37
CA SER A 87 5.71 18.63 -19.90
C SER A 87 6.69 18.21 -18.81
N SER A 88 6.79 18.91 -17.68
CA SER A 88 7.73 18.51 -16.61
C SER A 88 7.20 17.37 -15.74
N ASN A 89 5.88 17.31 -15.46
CA ASN A 89 5.29 16.16 -14.75
C ASN A 89 5.54 14.87 -15.54
N PHE A 90 5.32 14.93 -16.86
CA PHE A 90 5.62 13.84 -17.76
C PHE A 90 7.12 13.59 -17.92
N THR A 91 7.95 14.62 -18.14
CA THR A 91 9.40 14.44 -18.31
C THR A 91 10.01 13.88 -17.04
N ASN A 92 9.54 14.29 -15.86
CA ASN A 92 10.00 13.74 -14.59
C ASN A 92 9.50 12.31 -14.36
N ALA A 93 8.24 11.99 -14.67
CA ALA A 93 7.70 10.64 -14.58
C ALA A 93 8.33 9.67 -15.59
N ALA A 94 8.49 10.10 -16.84
CA ALA A 94 9.14 9.35 -17.90
C ALA A 94 10.65 9.27 -17.68
N PHE A 95 11.30 10.32 -17.16
CA PHE A 95 12.70 10.27 -16.73
C PHE A 95 12.86 9.30 -15.57
N ALA A 96 12.06 9.41 -14.52
CA ALA A 96 12.00 8.48 -13.39
C ALA A 96 11.79 7.03 -13.84
N ALA A 97 10.82 6.78 -14.72
CA ALA A 97 10.59 5.48 -15.34
C ALA A 97 11.76 5.03 -16.25
N SER A 98 12.39 5.94 -16.98
CA SER A 98 13.56 5.62 -17.81
C SER A 98 14.80 5.29 -16.98
N GLN A 99 14.99 5.96 -15.84
CA GLN A 99 16.02 5.63 -14.84
C GLN A 99 15.73 4.25 -14.23
N MET A 100 14.45 3.90 -14.06
CA MET A 100 14.01 2.59 -13.59
C MET A 100 13.99 1.49 -14.66
N HIS A 101 14.21 1.81 -15.93
CA HIS A 101 14.25 0.82 -17.02
C HIS A 101 13.00 -0.09 -17.05
N VAL A 102 11.81 0.50 -16.93
CA VAL A 102 10.50 -0.18 -16.93
C VAL A 102 10.24 -0.92 -18.25
N THR A 103 9.62 -2.11 -18.22
CA THR A 103 9.40 -2.99 -19.38
C THR A 103 8.80 -2.31 -20.64
N ARG A 104 9.03 -2.90 -21.83
CA ARG A 104 8.65 -2.30 -23.14
C ARG A 104 7.14 -1.98 -23.28
N PRO A 105 6.21 -2.82 -22.78
CA PRO A 105 4.79 -2.49 -22.75
C PRO A 105 4.49 -1.23 -21.93
N ASN A 106 5.15 -1.08 -20.78
CA ASN A 106 4.92 0.03 -19.85
C ASN A 106 5.45 1.35 -20.42
N MET A 107 6.56 1.32 -21.16
CA MET A 107 7.07 2.47 -21.89
C MET A 107 6.13 2.92 -23.02
N ARG A 108 5.41 2.00 -23.67
CA ARG A 108 4.43 2.32 -24.71
C ARG A 108 3.19 3.01 -24.15
N ALA A 109 2.71 2.59 -22.98
CA ALA A 109 1.66 3.29 -22.24
C ALA A 109 2.11 4.70 -21.90
N ILE A 110 3.28 4.87 -21.28
CA ILE A 110 3.88 6.18 -20.97
C ILE A 110 3.99 7.05 -22.24
N LEU A 111 4.41 6.51 -23.39
CA LEU A 111 4.49 7.26 -24.65
C LEU A 111 3.12 7.62 -25.26
N GLN A 112 2.05 6.85 -25.01
CA GLN A 112 0.69 7.23 -25.39
C GLN A 112 0.19 8.43 -24.56
N HIS A 113 0.64 8.59 -23.31
CA HIS A 113 0.38 9.79 -22.50
C HIS A 113 0.80 11.07 -23.22
N TYR A 114 2.01 11.07 -23.81
CA TYR A 114 2.54 12.22 -24.54
C TYR A 114 1.63 12.69 -25.69
N SER A 115 0.88 11.76 -26.30
CA SER A 115 -0.10 12.09 -27.35
C SER A 115 -1.42 12.63 -26.81
N SER A 116 -1.83 12.25 -25.59
CA SER A 116 -3.05 12.75 -24.93
C SER A 116 -2.84 14.06 -24.18
N THR A 117 -1.64 14.35 -23.66
CA THR A 117 -1.34 15.67 -23.06
C THR A 117 -1.46 16.80 -24.09
N ARG A 118 -1.12 16.52 -25.35
CA ARG A 118 -1.35 17.44 -26.49
C ARG A 118 -2.83 17.75 -26.73
N PHE A 119 -3.72 16.79 -26.43
CA PHE A 119 -5.17 17.00 -26.53
C PHE A 119 -5.68 17.88 -25.38
N LEU A 120 -5.15 17.69 -24.17
CA LEU A 120 -5.51 18.48 -22.99
C LEU A 120 -5.05 19.94 -23.08
N THR A 121 -3.85 20.20 -23.63
CA THR A 121 -3.40 21.56 -23.94
C THR A 121 -4.28 22.29 -24.96
N ASN A 122 -4.94 21.56 -25.87
CA ASN A 122 -5.87 22.16 -26.83
C ASN A 122 -7.26 22.45 -26.21
N LEU A 123 -7.59 21.86 -25.05
CA LEU A 123 -8.82 22.18 -24.32
C LEU A 123 -8.71 23.50 -23.56
N ASP A 124 -7.50 23.83 -23.08
CA ASP A 124 -7.17 25.10 -22.42
C ASP A 124 -7.31 26.31 -23.37
N GLU A 125 -6.98 26.12 -24.67
CA GLU A 125 -7.11 27.16 -25.70
C GLU A 125 -8.55 27.70 -25.88
N ASN A 126 -9.57 26.92 -25.53
CA ASN A 126 -10.98 27.31 -25.62
C ASN A 126 -11.53 27.97 -24.33
N LYS A 127 -10.79 27.94 -23.21
CA LYS A 127 -11.22 28.41 -21.88
C LYS A 127 -12.53 27.79 -21.35
N ASP A 128 -12.88 26.61 -21.86
CA ASP A 128 -14.09 25.90 -21.44
C ASP A 128 -13.92 25.18 -20.09
N TYR A 129 -12.69 25.10 -19.56
CA TYR A 129 -12.34 24.41 -18.32
C TYR A 129 -11.41 25.27 -17.45
N THR A 130 -11.49 25.06 -16.14
CA THR A 130 -10.59 25.67 -15.14
C THR A 130 -9.29 24.87 -15.01
N ASP A 131 -8.24 25.52 -14.50
CA ASP A 131 -6.94 24.87 -14.23
C ASP A 131 -7.09 23.63 -13.31
N GLU A 132 -8.02 23.67 -12.37
CA GLU A 132 -8.31 22.56 -11.44
C GLU A 132 -8.97 21.38 -12.17
N GLU A 133 -9.95 21.64 -13.04
CA GLU A 133 -10.59 20.58 -13.84
C GLU A 133 -9.59 19.89 -14.78
N ILE A 134 -8.66 20.66 -15.38
CA ILE A 134 -7.61 20.10 -16.22
C ILE A 134 -6.64 19.26 -15.37
N LYS A 135 -6.27 19.74 -14.18
CA LYS A 135 -5.41 19.00 -13.24
C LYS A 135 -6.04 17.68 -12.82
N ASP A 136 -7.33 17.68 -12.50
CA ASP A 136 -8.08 16.47 -12.16
C ASP A 136 -8.11 15.48 -13.33
N LEU A 137 -8.34 15.96 -14.56
CA LEU A 137 -8.28 15.12 -15.76
C LEU A 137 -6.91 14.48 -15.97
N VAL A 138 -5.83 15.24 -15.73
CA VAL A 138 -4.45 14.72 -15.87
C VAL A 138 -4.15 13.69 -14.79
N ASN A 139 -4.50 13.98 -13.53
CA ASN A 139 -4.32 13.03 -12.44
C ASN A 139 -5.11 11.75 -12.67
N ALA A 140 -6.37 11.84 -13.11
CA ALA A 140 -7.20 10.69 -13.44
C ALA A 140 -6.60 9.85 -14.58
N GLN A 141 -6.18 10.50 -15.68
CA GLN A 141 -5.53 9.83 -16.79
C GLN A 141 -4.22 9.15 -16.37
N THR A 142 -3.35 9.84 -15.63
CA THR A 142 -2.09 9.26 -15.15
C THR A 142 -2.34 8.07 -14.24
N SER A 143 -3.33 8.15 -13.35
CA SER A 143 -3.72 7.04 -12.46
C SER A 143 -4.14 5.81 -13.27
N GLU A 144 -5.08 5.96 -14.21
CA GLU A 144 -5.56 4.85 -15.04
C GLU A 144 -4.41 4.19 -15.83
N MET A 145 -3.49 5.01 -16.34
CA MET A 145 -2.35 4.51 -17.10
C MET A 145 -1.37 3.70 -16.25
N ILE A 146 -1.07 4.14 -15.04
CA ILE A 146 -0.15 3.43 -14.15
C ILE A 146 -0.79 2.16 -13.60
N GLU A 147 -2.08 2.20 -13.25
CA GLU A 147 -2.84 1.02 -12.85
C GLU A 147 -3.01 -0.01 -13.98
N SER A 148 -2.91 0.43 -15.24
CA SER A 148 -2.91 -0.49 -16.38
C SER A 148 -1.65 -1.37 -16.46
N LEU A 149 -0.56 -1.02 -15.77
CA LEU A 149 0.71 -1.76 -15.84
C LEU A 149 0.63 -3.11 -15.12
N ASP A 150 0.10 -3.09 -13.90
CA ASP A 150 -0.14 -4.24 -13.04
C ASP A 150 -1.03 -3.84 -11.85
N ALA A 151 -1.49 -4.82 -11.08
CA ALA A 151 -2.43 -4.63 -9.97
C ALA A 151 -1.88 -3.82 -8.76
N HIS A 152 -0.57 -3.56 -8.72
CA HIS A 152 0.11 -2.96 -7.56
C HIS A 152 0.85 -1.66 -7.90
N SER A 153 0.79 -1.24 -9.16
CA SER A 153 1.33 0.03 -9.62
C SER A 153 0.26 1.11 -9.49
N ASN A 154 0.60 2.24 -8.85
CA ASN A 154 -0.32 3.34 -8.59
C ASN A 154 0.36 4.70 -8.79
N TYR A 155 -0.44 5.70 -9.14
CA TYR A 155 -0.08 7.10 -9.03
C TYR A 155 -0.67 7.65 -7.73
N PHE A 156 0.16 8.28 -6.90
CA PHE A 156 -0.27 8.88 -5.65
C PHE A 156 -0.25 10.40 -5.77
N LEU A 157 -1.38 11.00 -5.45
CA LEU A 157 -1.47 12.38 -5.03
C LEU A 157 -0.71 12.58 -3.71
N PRO A 158 -0.32 13.82 -3.36
CA PRO A 158 0.49 14.09 -2.17
C PRO A 158 -0.12 13.51 -0.88
N LYS A 159 -1.44 13.64 -0.69
CA LYS A 159 -2.16 13.12 0.47
C LYS A 159 -2.21 11.59 0.48
N GLU A 160 -2.49 10.96 -0.66
CA GLU A 160 -2.52 9.49 -0.77
C GLU A 160 -1.15 8.87 -0.47
N ARG A 161 -0.06 9.53 -0.90
CA ARG A 161 1.30 9.13 -0.56
C ARG A 161 1.55 9.22 0.94
N GLU A 162 1.16 10.33 1.56
CA GLU A 162 1.28 10.53 2.99
C GLU A 162 0.51 9.45 3.76
N ASP A 163 -0.74 9.19 3.37
CA ASP A 163 -1.58 8.15 3.98
C ASP A 163 -0.99 6.75 3.81
N PHE A 164 -0.39 6.46 2.65
CA PHE A 164 0.32 5.21 2.43
C PHE A 164 1.55 5.06 3.35
N LEU A 165 2.36 6.11 3.47
CA LEU A 165 3.57 6.10 4.32
C LEU A 165 3.21 6.05 5.82
N ASN A 166 2.17 6.77 6.23
CA ASN A 166 1.60 6.66 7.57
C ASN A 166 1.10 5.24 7.81
N GLY A 167 0.43 4.67 6.81
CA GLY A 167 -0.03 3.29 6.81
C GLY A 167 1.08 2.27 7.08
N MET A 168 2.24 2.44 6.44
CA MET A 168 3.45 1.63 6.63
C MET A 168 4.04 1.75 8.03
N ASN A 169 3.75 2.84 8.74
CA ASN A 169 4.13 3.05 10.14
C ASN A 169 3.00 2.67 11.10
N GLY A 170 1.96 1.96 10.66
CA GLY A 170 0.83 1.59 11.51
C GLY A 170 -0.05 2.77 11.94
N ILE A 171 0.12 3.93 11.31
CA ILE A 171 -0.71 5.11 11.56
C ILE A 171 -1.93 5.03 10.63
N ARG A 172 -3.10 5.39 11.15
CA ARG A 172 -4.35 5.50 10.38
C ARG A 172 -5.04 6.82 10.68
N HIS A 173 -5.45 7.52 9.63
CA HIS A 173 -6.25 8.73 9.75
C HIS A 173 -7.73 8.35 9.87
N MET A 174 -8.29 8.36 11.08
CA MET A 174 -9.63 7.79 11.33
C MET A 174 -10.34 8.42 12.54
N ILE A 175 -11.64 8.11 12.65
CA ILE A 175 -12.47 8.46 13.82
C ILE A 175 -12.10 7.57 15.02
N GLY A 176 -11.93 6.26 14.81
CA GLY A 176 -11.59 5.33 15.90
C GLY A 176 -12.76 4.62 16.57
N ILE A 177 -13.81 4.26 15.82
CA ILE A 177 -14.98 3.53 16.35
C ILE A 177 -15.20 2.20 15.62
N THR A 178 -15.60 1.18 16.38
CA THR A 178 -16.24 -0.04 15.85
C THR A 178 -17.69 -0.04 16.30
N PHE A 179 -18.62 -0.32 15.40
CA PHE A 179 -20.04 -0.18 15.66
C PHE A 179 -20.85 -1.34 15.06
N GLU A 180 -22.08 -1.45 15.55
CA GLU A 180 -23.11 -2.34 15.01
C GLU A 180 -24.29 -1.48 14.54
N ALA A 181 -24.90 -1.88 13.41
CA ALA A 181 -26.14 -1.24 12.95
C ALA A 181 -27.27 -1.51 13.94
N HIS A 182 -28.10 -0.50 14.20
CA HIS A 182 -29.19 -0.58 15.16
C HIS A 182 -30.43 0.15 14.62
N ASP A 183 -31.61 -0.22 15.10
CA ASP A 183 -32.88 0.35 14.65
C ASP A 183 -33.01 1.86 14.97
N GLN A 184 -32.19 2.38 15.88
CA GLN A 184 -32.11 3.80 16.27
C GLN A 184 -30.90 4.55 15.71
N GLY A 185 -29.97 3.88 15.03
CA GLY A 185 -28.70 4.48 14.58
C GLY A 185 -27.59 3.43 14.53
N ILE A 186 -26.39 3.77 15.00
CA ILE A 186 -25.33 2.79 15.23
C ILE A 186 -24.97 2.72 16.72
N ILE A 187 -24.77 1.52 17.24
CA ILE A 187 -24.28 1.31 18.62
C ILE A 187 -22.77 1.17 18.57
N ILE A 188 -22.07 1.96 19.37
CA ILE A 188 -20.62 1.84 19.53
C ILE A 188 -20.29 0.59 20.33
N ARG A 189 -19.50 -0.32 19.75
CA ARG A 189 -19.03 -1.55 20.41
C ARG A 189 -17.61 -1.43 20.92
N GLN A 190 -16.78 -0.62 20.25
CA GLN A 190 -15.42 -0.33 20.68
C GLN A 190 -15.03 1.09 20.29
N VAL A 191 -14.25 1.72 21.15
CA VAL A 191 -13.53 2.98 20.87
C VAL A 191 -12.05 2.65 20.90
N THR A 192 -11.33 3.06 19.86
CA THR A 192 -9.88 2.85 19.74
C THR A 192 -9.16 3.83 20.67
N GLU A 193 -8.26 3.31 21.51
CA GLU A 193 -7.41 4.15 22.37
C GLU A 193 -6.54 5.10 21.54
N GLY A 194 -6.37 6.34 22.01
CA GLY A 194 -5.64 7.40 21.32
C GLY A 194 -6.35 7.98 20.10
N SER A 195 -7.62 7.62 19.86
CA SER A 195 -8.36 8.07 18.68
C SER A 195 -9.11 9.38 18.85
N ALA A 196 -9.55 9.96 17.72
CA ALA A 196 -10.42 11.14 17.71
C ALA A 196 -11.72 10.92 18.49
N ALA A 197 -12.32 9.73 18.40
CA ALA A 197 -13.53 9.38 19.13
C ALA A 197 -13.31 9.34 20.64
N GLU A 198 -12.18 8.78 21.10
CA GLU A 198 -11.83 8.78 22.52
C GLU A 198 -11.62 10.22 23.03
N ALA A 199 -10.85 11.03 22.29
CA ALA A 199 -10.61 12.43 22.63
C ALA A 199 -11.90 13.26 22.67
N ALA A 200 -12.87 12.95 21.80
CA ALA A 200 -14.19 13.57 21.79
C ALA A 200 -15.15 13.03 22.87
N GLY A 201 -14.75 12.02 23.64
CA GLY A 201 -15.52 11.46 24.75
C GLY A 201 -16.65 10.51 24.33
N ILE A 202 -16.57 9.94 23.12
CA ILE A 202 -17.44 8.84 22.68
C ILE A 202 -17.12 7.59 23.51
N LYS A 203 -18.16 6.85 23.92
CA LYS A 203 -18.04 5.68 24.78
C LYS A 203 -18.70 4.44 24.17
N VAL A 204 -18.27 3.28 24.62
CA VAL A 204 -18.93 2.02 24.32
C VAL A 204 -20.39 2.06 24.78
N ASN A 205 -21.29 1.54 23.95
CA ASN A 205 -22.75 1.57 24.04
C ASN A 205 -23.43 2.93 23.82
N ASP A 206 -22.68 3.97 23.42
CA ASP A 206 -23.31 5.16 22.87
C ASP A 206 -24.07 4.82 21.57
N ILE A 207 -25.24 5.45 21.35
CA ILE A 207 -26.01 5.35 20.11
C ILE A 207 -25.80 6.62 19.30
N ILE A 208 -25.14 6.51 18.15
CA ILE A 208 -25.02 7.63 17.21
C ILE A 208 -26.19 7.58 16.23
N HIS A 209 -27.05 8.60 16.27
CA HIS A 209 -28.24 8.68 15.42
C HIS A 209 -27.93 9.22 14.01
N GLY A 210 -26.84 9.97 13.86
CA GLY A 210 -26.48 10.68 12.63
C GLY A 210 -25.59 11.88 12.94
N ASP A 211 -25.31 12.69 11.93
CA ASP A 211 -24.42 13.86 12.04
C ASP A 211 -25.03 15.19 11.53
N GLY A 212 -26.36 15.23 11.45
CA GLY A 212 -27.12 16.35 10.89
C GLY A 212 -27.23 16.33 9.36
N ALA A 213 -26.18 15.92 8.65
CA ALA A 213 -26.20 15.72 7.20
C ALA A 213 -26.84 14.37 6.82
N ARG A 214 -26.62 13.33 7.64
CA ARG A 214 -27.17 11.99 7.41
C ARG A 214 -27.74 11.39 8.70
N ASN A 215 -28.86 10.70 8.56
CA ASN A 215 -29.48 9.91 9.63
C ASN A 215 -29.07 8.45 9.46
N PHE A 216 -28.50 7.84 10.50
CA PHE A 216 -27.99 6.46 10.47
C PHE A 216 -29.05 5.41 10.85
N LYS A 217 -30.25 5.84 11.24
CA LYS A 217 -31.34 4.95 11.64
C LYS A 217 -31.70 3.96 10.53
N GLY A 218 -31.54 2.66 10.80
CA GLY A 218 -31.92 1.59 9.86
C GLY A 218 -31.02 1.48 8.62
N MET A 219 -29.91 2.24 8.56
CA MET A 219 -28.89 2.03 7.53
C MET A 219 -28.14 0.73 7.80
N SER A 220 -27.67 0.09 6.73
CA SER A 220 -26.75 -1.04 6.87
C SER A 220 -25.42 -0.56 7.47
N ALA A 221 -24.69 -1.46 8.13
CA ALA A 221 -23.38 -1.11 8.66
C ALA A 221 -22.39 -0.66 7.57
N ASP A 222 -22.53 -1.21 6.35
CA ASP A 222 -21.67 -0.89 5.22
C ASP A 222 -21.94 0.50 4.66
N ASP A 223 -23.21 0.89 4.54
CA ASP A 223 -23.58 2.25 4.10
C ASP A 223 -23.05 3.32 5.07
N VAL A 224 -23.14 3.04 6.38
CA VAL A 224 -22.61 3.94 7.41
C VAL A 224 -21.08 3.98 7.34
N ARG A 225 -20.41 2.84 7.18
CA ARG A 225 -18.94 2.78 7.06
C ARG A 225 -18.44 3.56 5.84
N SER A 226 -19.11 3.39 4.69
CA SER A 226 -18.79 4.11 3.46
C SER A 226 -19.04 5.62 3.60
N TYR A 227 -20.01 6.03 4.41
CA TYR A 227 -20.21 7.44 4.69
C TYR A 227 -19.10 8.00 5.58
N LEU A 228 -18.79 7.32 6.68
CA LEU A 228 -17.78 7.78 7.65
C LEU A 228 -16.36 7.83 7.07
N SER A 229 -16.07 7.14 5.96
CA SER A 229 -14.75 7.18 5.32
C SER A 229 -14.43 8.49 4.62
N ASP A 230 -15.43 9.27 4.22
CA ASP A 230 -15.23 10.45 3.36
C ASP A 230 -15.10 11.77 4.15
N PRO A 231 -16.10 12.26 4.90
CA PRO A 231 -15.99 13.55 5.59
C PRO A 231 -14.86 13.59 6.61
N GLU A 232 -14.18 14.74 6.69
CA GLU A 232 -13.09 14.96 7.65
C GLU A 232 -13.61 15.23 9.07
N LYS A 233 -14.80 15.82 9.17
CA LYS A 233 -15.40 16.28 10.41
C LYS A 233 -16.87 15.88 10.49
N PHE A 234 -17.30 15.48 11.67
CA PHE A 234 -18.65 15.04 11.98
C PHE A 234 -19.21 15.80 13.19
N SER A 235 -20.52 16.05 13.17
CA SER A 235 -21.28 16.63 14.28
C SER A 235 -22.29 15.60 14.77
N PHE A 236 -21.82 14.60 15.52
CA PHE A 236 -22.63 13.44 15.88
C PHE A 236 -23.69 13.75 16.91
N LYS A 237 -24.92 13.31 16.64
CA LYS A 237 -26.00 13.31 17.63
C LYS A 237 -26.04 11.96 18.35
N ILE A 238 -25.71 11.97 19.64
CA ILE A 238 -25.45 10.77 20.43
C ILE A 238 -26.42 10.66 21.61
N THR A 239 -26.95 9.47 21.87
CA THR A 239 -27.63 9.16 23.13
C THR A 239 -26.81 8.17 23.95
N ARG A 240 -26.57 8.49 25.22
CA ARG A 240 -25.85 7.64 26.18
C ARG A 240 -26.83 6.96 27.13
N SER A 241 -26.60 5.68 27.41
CA SER A 241 -27.41 4.93 28.36
C SER A 241 -27.47 5.63 29.73
N GLY A 242 -28.68 5.87 30.23
CA GLY A 242 -28.94 6.59 31.48
C GLY A 242 -29.10 8.10 31.35
N GLU A 243 -28.90 8.68 30.15
CA GLU A 243 -29.11 10.09 29.89
C GLU A 243 -30.40 10.32 29.08
N ALA A 244 -31.18 11.32 29.48
CA ALA A 244 -32.51 11.57 28.90
C ALA A 244 -32.48 12.38 27.59
N LEU A 245 -31.37 13.07 27.30
CA LEU A 245 -31.24 13.97 26.15
C LEU A 245 -30.05 13.57 25.29
N ALA A 246 -30.25 13.60 23.97
CA ALA A 246 -29.16 13.43 23.02
C ALA A 246 -28.21 14.63 23.09
N GLN A 247 -26.91 14.35 22.96
CA GLN A 247 -25.83 15.34 22.94
C GLN A 247 -25.26 15.46 21.53
N ASP A 248 -24.85 16.66 21.14
CA ASP A 248 -24.09 16.88 19.92
C ASP A 248 -22.59 16.84 20.25
N ILE A 249 -21.84 15.97 19.58
CA ILE A 249 -20.39 15.78 19.75
C ILE A 249 -19.69 16.02 18.42
N GLU A 250 -18.82 17.01 18.39
CA GLU A 250 -17.95 17.30 17.24
C GLU A 250 -16.75 16.37 17.25
N VAL A 251 -16.48 15.72 16.12
CA VAL A 251 -15.32 14.84 15.94
C VAL A 251 -14.66 15.14 14.61
N THR A 252 -13.37 15.47 14.64
CA THR A 252 -12.52 15.57 13.45
C THR A 252 -11.61 14.35 13.41
N LYS A 253 -11.44 13.72 12.25
CA LYS A 253 -10.51 12.60 12.10
C LYS A 253 -9.10 12.99 12.56
N ALA A 254 -8.37 12.01 13.08
CA ALA A 254 -7.01 12.22 13.53
C ALA A 254 -6.17 10.99 13.21
N ASP A 255 -4.86 11.20 13.16
CA ASP A 255 -3.89 10.11 13.04
C ASP A 255 -3.80 9.33 14.34
N VAL A 256 -3.99 8.01 14.25
CA VAL A 256 -3.93 7.08 15.36
C VAL A 256 -2.89 6.02 15.08
N LYS A 257 -1.93 5.82 16.00
CA LYS A 257 -0.97 4.72 15.94
C LYS A 257 -1.65 3.45 16.42
N LEU A 258 -1.80 2.47 15.54
CA LEU A 258 -2.36 1.17 15.85
C LEU A 258 -1.23 0.17 16.15
N ASN A 259 -1.45 -0.69 17.16
CA ASN A 259 -0.57 -1.81 17.43
C ASN A 259 -0.70 -2.84 16.31
N ALA A 260 0.44 -3.18 15.70
CA ALA A 260 0.54 -4.17 14.64
C ALA A 260 0.49 -5.60 15.18
N VAL A 261 0.86 -5.79 16.46
CA VAL A 261 0.88 -7.09 17.14
C VAL A 261 0.00 -7.06 18.38
N ARG A 262 -0.82 -8.10 18.54
CA ARG A 262 -1.49 -8.42 19.81
C ARG A 262 -1.05 -9.80 20.25
N SER A 263 -0.85 -9.98 21.55
CA SER A 263 -0.46 -11.27 22.12
C SER A 263 -1.38 -11.74 23.24
N SER A 264 -1.41 -13.05 23.45
CA SER A 264 -2.07 -13.69 24.58
C SER A 264 -1.46 -15.06 24.88
N ILE A 265 -1.81 -15.65 26.03
CA ILE A 265 -1.54 -17.06 26.31
C ILE A 265 -2.86 -17.81 26.15
N ILE A 266 -2.90 -18.76 25.24
CA ILE A 266 -4.06 -19.61 24.98
C ILE A 266 -3.76 -21.03 25.45
N ASP A 267 -4.81 -21.79 25.78
CA ASP A 267 -4.71 -23.15 26.33
C ASP A 267 -3.77 -23.28 27.55
N ASN A 268 -3.53 -22.18 28.28
CA ASN A 268 -2.59 -22.07 29.40
C ASN A 268 -1.11 -22.38 29.09
N GLN A 269 -0.75 -22.69 27.83
CA GLN A 269 0.61 -23.14 27.46
C GLN A 269 1.07 -22.69 26.07
N THR A 270 0.22 -22.05 25.27
CA THR A 270 0.57 -21.63 23.91
C THR A 270 0.61 -20.11 23.82
N ALA A 271 1.74 -19.56 23.37
CA ALA A 271 1.86 -18.14 23.10
C ALA A 271 1.21 -17.82 21.75
N TYR A 272 0.17 -16.98 21.75
CA TYR A 272 -0.54 -16.56 20.54
C TYR A 272 -0.15 -15.13 20.17
N PHE A 273 0.14 -14.90 18.90
CA PHE A 273 0.40 -13.59 18.34
C PHE A 273 -0.45 -13.36 17.10
N LYS A 274 -1.30 -12.33 17.15
CA LYS A 274 -1.98 -11.80 15.97
C LYS A 274 -1.14 -10.69 15.38
N ILE A 275 -0.73 -10.83 14.11
CA ILE A 275 -0.05 -9.75 13.38
C ILE A 275 -1.03 -9.20 12.36
N PHE A 276 -1.49 -7.97 12.56
CA PHE A 276 -2.49 -7.31 11.71
C PHE A 276 -1.88 -6.76 10.42
N SER A 277 -0.64 -6.27 10.48
CA SER A 277 0.10 -5.74 9.34
C SER A 277 1.60 -5.76 9.60
N PHE A 278 2.41 -5.82 8.55
CA PHE A 278 3.86 -5.61 8.67
C PHE A 278 4.19 -4.11 8.64
N ALA A 279 3.81 -3.40 9.70
CA ALA A 279 4.29 -2.04 9.93
C ALA A 279 5.81 -2.05 10.17
N ASN A 280 6.48 -0.92 9.92
CA ASN A 280 7.94 -0.82 10.01
C ASN A 280 8.51 -1.26 11.37
N ASP A 281 7.77 -1.06 12.46
CA ASP A 281 8.14 -1.40 13.83
C ASP A 281 7.54 -2.72 14.34
N VAL A 282 6.95 -3.55 13.46
CA VAL A 282 6.27 -4.80 13.87
C VAL A 282 7.19 -5.78 14.59
N HIS A 283 8.48 -5.84 14.23
CA HIS A 283 9.45 -6.72 14.86
C HIS A 283 9.70 -6.29 16.31
N LEU A 284 9.85 -4.99 16.58
CA LEU A 284 9.99 -4.45 17.94
C LEU A 284 8.75 -4.74 18.79
N GLN A 285 7.56 -4.48 18.24
CA GLN A 285 6.30 -4.78 18.92
C GLN A 285 6.17 -6.29 19.20
N PHE A 286 6.55 -7.15 18.24
CA PHE A 286 6.53 -8.59 18.44
C PHE A 286 7.46 -9.01 19.57
N LYS A 287 8.70 -8.50 19.59
CA LYS A 287 9.69 -8.81 20.63
C LYS A 287 9.20 -8.40 22.02
N GLU A 288 8.68 -7.18 22.17
CA GLU A 288 8.12 -6.70 23.43
C GLU A 288 6.95 -7.57 23.90
N GLN A 289 6.03 -7.89 22.99
CA GLN A 289 4.90 -8.77 23.30
C GLN A 289 5.35 -10.19 23.65
N PHE A 290 6.40 -10.70 22.99
CA PHE A 290 6.98 -12.00 23.25
C PHE A 290 7.59 -12.07 24.65
N GLU A 291 8.40 -11.09 25.02
CA GLU A 291 8.99 -10.97 26.37
C GLU A 291 7.90 -10.89 27.44
N ALA A 292 6.82 -10.13 27.19
CA ALA A 292 5.69 -10.02 28.11
C ALA A 292 4.90 -11.34 28.27
N VAL A 293 4.73 -12.10 27.19
CA VAL A 293 4.11 -13.44 27.24
C VAL A 293 5.01 -14.43 27.94
N GLN A 294 6.31 -14.42 27.64
CA GLN A 294 7.30 -15.29 28.27
C GLN A 294 7.39 -15.03 29.78
N ALA A 295 7.37 -13.78 30.22
CA ALA A 295 7.36 -13.43 31.64
C ALA A 295 6.12 -13.94 32.38
N LYS A 296 4.97 -14.06 31.69
CA LYS A 296 3.70 -14.54 32.26
C LYS A 296 3.58 -16.06 32.24
N GLY A 297 3.97 -16.70 31.13
CA GLY A 297 3.86 -18.15 30.94
C GLY A 297 5.05 -18.93 31.49
N GLY A 298 6.25 -18.35 31.48
CA GLY A 298 7.48 -19.00 31.90
C GLY A 298 7.68 -20.35 31.22
N ASP A 299 8.10 -21.36 31.98
CA ASP A 299 8.38 -22.71 31.50
C ASP A 299 7.12 -23.51 31.11
N THR A 300 5.91 -22.97 31.31
CA THR A 300 4.68 -23.65 30.87
C THR A 300 4.42 -23.47 29.39
N LEU A 301 5.11 -22.52 28.73
CA LEU A 301 4.97 -22.30 27.31
C LEU A 301 5.60 -23.46 26.52
N ASN A 302 4.83 -24.05 25.60
CA ASN A 302 5.27 -25.21 24.83
C ASN A 302 5.21 -24.99 23.31
N GLY A 303 4.77 -23.82 22.86
CA GLY A 303 4.66 -23.49 21.44
C GLY A 303 4.19 -22.07 21.19
N VAL A 304 4.38 -21.62 19.95
CA VAL A 304 4.00 -20.30 19.45
C VAL A 304 3.06 -20.45 18.26
N VAL A 305 1.93 -19.76 18.30
CA VAL A 305 1.04 -19.58 17.14
C VAL A 305 1.13 -18.13 16.66
N ILE A 306 1.48 -17.95 15.38
CA ILE A 306 1.50 -16.64 14.72
C ILE A 306 0.38 -16.61 13.68
N ASP A 307 -0.60 -15.74 13.86
CA ASP A 307 -1.76 -15.64 12.99
C ASP A 307 -1.63 -14.47 12.00
N LEU A 308 -1.48 -14.81 10.72
CA LEU A 308 -1.37 -13.88 9.59
C LEU A 308 -2.64 -13.83 8.73
N ARG A 309 -3.73 -14.46 9.16
CA ARG A 309 -5.00 -14.45 8.42
C ARG A 309 -5.53 -13.03 8.32
N GLY A 310 -5.92 -12.59 7.13
CA GLY A 310 -6.36 -11.19 6.91
C GLY A 310 -5.22 -10.17 6.79
N ASN A 311 -3.95 -10.55 6.96
CA ASN A 311 -2.83 -9.61 6.89
C ASN A 311 -2.30 -9.49 5.45
N SER A 312 -2.58 -8.35 4.82
CA SER A 312 -2.19 -8.04 3.43
C SER A 312 -0.70 -7.73 3.23
N GLY A 313 0.12 -7.83 4.27
CA GLY A 313 1.56 -7.62 4.24
C GLY A 313 1.99 -6.25 4.76
N GLY A 314 2.98 -5.64 4.10
CA GLY A 314 3.59 -4.38 4.53
C GLY A 314 5.07 -4.31 4.16
N SER A 315 5.90 -3.87 5.10
CA SER A 315 7.31 -3.57 4.88
C SER A 315 8.15 -4.82 4.68
N MET A 316 8.92 -4.85 3.60
CA MET A 316 9.89 -5.92 3.31
C MET A 316 11.04 -5.94 4.33
N GLN A 317 11.44 -4.77 4.84
CA GLN A 317 12.47 -4.69 5.87
C GLN A 317 11.94 -5.30 7.17
N ALA A 318 10.73 -4.91 7.57
CA ALA A 318 10.13 -5.35 8.82
C ALA A 318 9.88 -6.87 8.87
N VAL A 319 9.54 -7.48 7.73
CA VAL A 319 9.44 -8.95 7.66
C VAL A 319 10.80 -9.64 7.72
N ALA A 320 11.86 -9.06 7.15
CA ALA A 320 13.20 -9.61 7.30
C ALA A 320 13.62 -9.60 8.78
N GLU A 321 13.46 -8.47 9.46
CA GLU A 321 13.79 -8.29 10.87
C GLU A 321 12.96 -9.21 11.78
N LEU A 322 11.67 -9.42 11.47
CA LEU A 322 10.85 -10.36 12.23
C LEU A 322 11.20 -11.83 11.95
N ALA A 323 11.50 -12.19 10.69
CA ALA A 323 11.90 -13.55 10.34
C ALA A 323 13.25 -13.94 10.96
N ASP A 324 14.13 -12.97 11.13
CA ASP A 324 15.44 -13.11 11.77
C ASP A 324 15.35 -13.63 13.22
N TYR A 325 14.26 -13.31 13.93
CA TYR A 325 14.01 -13.86 15.27
C TYR A 325 13.77 -15.38 15.31
N PHE A 326 13.59 -16.04 14.16
CA PHE A 326 13.27 -17.46 14.06
C PHE A 326 14.25 -18.26 13.20
N ILE A 327 14.99 -17.61 12.31
CA ILE A 327 15.90 -18.26 11.35
C ILE A 327 17.34 -17.98 11.78
N LYS A 328 18.09 -19.02 12.11
CA LYS A 328 19.46 -18.91 12.62
C LYS A 328 20.52 -18.82 11.51
N ASP A 329 21.75 -18.49 11.88
CA ASP A 329 22.99 -18.88 11.18
C ASP A 329 23.16 -18.37 9.73
N ASP A 330 23.17 -17.04 9.51
CA ASP A 330 23.49 -16.43 8.20
C ASP A 330 22.68 -17.02 7.02
N ASN A 331 21.47 -17.45 7.31
CA ASN A 331 20.58 -18.07 6.34
C ASN A 331 19.90 -17.00 5.50
N LYS A 332 19.78 -17.29 4.19
CA LYS A 332 19.03 -16.42 3.29
C LYS A 332 17.57 -16.43 3.68
N LEU A 333 17.02 -15.27 4.02
CA LEU A 333 15.60 -15.11 4.32
C LEU A 333 14.78 -15.09 3.03
N PHE A 334 15.13 -14.20 2.11
CA PHE A 334 14.56 -14.14 0.77
C PHE A 334 15.47 -13.32 -0.16
N GLU A 335 15.25 -13.48 -1.46
CA GLU A 335 15.96 -12.76 -2.50
C GLU A 335 15.01 -11.87 -3.30
N ILE A 336 15.49 -10.68 -3.63
CA ILE A 336 14.82 -9.77 -4.55
C ILE A 336 15.60 -9.72 -5.86
N ALA A 337 14.91 -9.95 -6.98
CA ALA A 337 15.45 -9.70 -8.31
C ALA A 337 14.77 -8.47 -8.89
N ARG A 338 15.54 -7.43 -9.22
CA ARG A 338 14.98 -6.22 -9.85
C ARG A 338 14.64 -6.53 -11.30
N ILE A 339 13.45 -6.11 -11.72
CA ILE A 339 12.96 -6.22 -13.10
C ILE A 339 13.58 -5.06 -13.90
N GLN A 340 14.91 -5.04 -14.04
CA GLN A 340 15.64 -4.05 -14.82
C GLN A 340 16.12 -4.70 -16.12
N PHE A 341 15.95 -4.05 -17.28
CA PHE A 341 16.33 -4.60 -18.59
C PHE A 341 17.82 -5.04 -18.66
N GLY A 342 18.07 -6.33 -18.48
CA GLY A 342 19.34 -6.97 -18.84
C GLY A 342 20.53 -6.68 -17.93
N GLN A 343 20.30 -6.17 -16.72
CA GLN A 343 21.30 -6.16 -15.64
C GLN A 343 20.78 -7.07 -14.52
N GLU A 344 21.54 -8.11 -14.18
CA GLU A 344 21.32 -8.92 -12.98
C GLU A 344 21.59 -8.04 -11.76
N GLY A 345 20.57 -7.32 -11.30
CA GLY A 345 20.60 -6.53 -10.08
C GLY A 345 19.60 -7.09 -9.09
N GLY A 346 20.07 -7.52 -7.94
CA GLY A 346 19.27 -8.13 -6.89
C GLY A 346 20.01 -8.12 -5.56
N GLY A 347 19.31 -8.45 -4.49
CA GLY A 347 19.86 -8.52 -3.16
C GLY A 347 19.20 -9.65 -2.39
N ALA A 348 19.89 -10.15 -1.38
CA ALA A 348 19.32 -11.11 -0.45
C ALA A 348 19.22 -10.46 0.93
N TYR A 349 18.12 -10.72 1.61
CA TYR A 349 18.01 -10.51 3.04
C TYR A 349 18.54 -11.77 3.72
N ILE A 350 19.44 -11.59 4.68
CA ILE A 350 20.12 -12.66 5.40
C ILE A 350 19.83 -12.48 6.88
N SER A 351 19.62 -13.58 7.61
CA SER A 351 19.47 -13.56 9.06
C SER A 351 20.78 -13.19 9.75
N GLU A 352 20.73 -12.46 10.87
CA GLU A 352 21.89 -12.20 11.70
C GLU A 352 22.16 -13.38 12.66
N PRO A 353 23.43 -13.69 12.95
CA PRO A 353 23.76 -14.64 14.01
C PRO A 353 23.25 -14.18 15.38
N ASP A 354 22.87 -15.13 16.23
CA ASP A 354 22.50 -14.91 17.64
C ASP A 354 21.30 -13.98 17.91
N ASN A 355 20.42 -13.75 16.92
CA ASN A 355 19.23 -12.90 17.09
C ASN A 355 17.92 -13.69 17.37
N GLU A 356 18.02 -15.00 17.59
CA GLU A 356 16.83 -15.84 17.80
C GLU A 356 16.13 -15.54 19.13
N LEU A 357 14.81 -15.41 19.09
CA LEU A 357 14.00 -15.15 20.29
C LEU A 357 13.54 -16.43 21.00
N THR A 358 13.40 -17.55 20.29
CA THR A 358 12.85 -18.77 20.87
C THR A 358 13.15 -20.04 20.09
N ASP A 359 13.43 -21.11 20.83
CA ASP A 359 13.48 -22.49 20.32
C ASP A 359 12.11 -23.20 20.36
N LEU A 360 11.05 -22.54 20.85
CA LEU A 360 9.72 -23.15 20.92
C LEU A 360 9.23 -23.55 19.52
N PRO A 361 8.49 -24.68 19.39
CA PRO A 361 7.80 -25.02 18.16
C PRO A 361 6.89 -23.88 17.69
N VAL A 362 6.93 -23.56 16.39
CA VAL A 362 6.13 -22.47 15.81
C VAL A 362 5.12 -23.03 14.82
N THR A 363 3.90 -22.51 14.87
CA THR A 363 2.86 -22.71 13.86
C THR A 363 2.41 -21.36 13.33
N VAL A 364 2.27 -21.21 12.01
CA VAL A 364 1.80 -19.98 11.37
C VAL A 364 0.44 -20.23 10.71
N LEU A 365 -0.53 -19.37 10.98
CA LEU A 365 -1.86 -19.44 10.37
C LEU A 365 -1.94 -18.51 9.16
N ILE A 366 -2.44 -19.04 8.04
CA ILE A 366 -2.65 -18.27 6.81
C ILE A 366 -4.05 -18.51 6.23
N ASN A 367 -4.50 -17.58 5.40
CA ASN A 367 -5.64 -17.76 4.51
C ASN A 367 -5.40 -16.98 3.19
N ASN A 368 -6.40 -16.95 2.31
CA ASN A 368 -6.32 -16.26 1.02
C ASN A 368 -6.10 -14.73 1.12
N PHE A 369 -6.23 -14.14 2.31
CA PHE A 369 -5.94 -12.72 2.59
C PHE A 369 -4.52 -12.46 3.09
N SER A 370 -3.80 -13.51 3.48
CA SER A 370 -2.39 -13.41 3.81
C SER A 370 -1.61 -13.10 2.53
N ALA A 371 -0.99 -11.92 2.45
CA ALA A 371 -0.34 -11.46 1.23
C ALA A 371 1.06 -10.85 1.48
N SER A 372 1.90 -10.85 0.44
CA SER A 372 3.17 -10.11 0.39
C SER A 372 4.10 -10.43 1.57
N ALA A 373 4.43 -9.47 2.44
CA ALA A 373 5.26 -9.69 3.63
C ALA A 373 4.77 -10.89 4.49
N SER A 374 3.46 -11.10 4.63
CA SER A 374 2.92 -12.28 5.33
C SER A 374 3.34 -13.60 4.67
N GLU A 375 3.41 -13.60 3.34
CA GLU A 375 3.81 -14.75 2.53
C GLU A 375 5.32 -14.98 2.57
N ILE A 376 6.12 -13.89 2.62
CA ILE A 376 7.56 -13.98 2.86
C ILE A 376 7.80 -14.67 4.21
N PHE A 377 7.17 -14.17 5.28
CA PHE A 377 7.35 -14.70 6.64
C PHE A 377 6.94 -16.17 6.74
N ALA A 378 5.73 -16.50 6.31
CA ALA A 378 5.25 -17.88 6.32
C ALA A 378 6.14 -18.79 5.46
N GLY A 379 6.49 -18.34 4.25
CA GLY A 379 7.26 -19.11 3.30
C GLY A 379 8.70 -19.36 3.71
N VAL A 380 9.40 -18.39 4.31
CA VAL A 380 10.79 -18.60 4.77
C VAL A 380 10.83 -19.55 5.97
N LEU A 381 9.93 -19.40 6.94
CA LEU A 381 9.83 -20.32 8.07
C LEU A 381 9.47 -21.74 7.60
N GLN A 382 8.60 -21.86 6.59
CA GLN A 382 8.26 -23.13 5.96
C GLN A 382 9.46 -23.76 5.22
N ASP A 383 10.18 -22.98 4.41
CA ASP A 383 11.34 -23.45 3.65
C ASP A 383 12.40 -24.04 4.59
N TYR A 384 12.63 -23.42 5.75
CA TYR A 384 13.58 -23.93 6.74
C TYR A 384 12.99 -25.03 7.64
N GLY A 385 11.70 -25.34 7.54
CA GLY A 385 11.03 -26.27 8.45
C GLY A 385 10.96 -25.75 9.88
N ARG A 386 11.12 -24.43 10.08
CA ARG A 386 11.08 -23.76 11.38
C ARG A 386 9.66 -23.64 11.92
N ALA A 387 8.67 -23.53 11.04
CA ALA A 387 7.26 -23.53 11.41
C ALA A 387 6.43 -24.46 10.53
N THR A 388 5.34 -24.98 11.10
CA THR A 388 4.27 -25.62 10.33
C THR A 388 3.26 -24.56 9.90
N ILE A 389 2.92 -24.53 8.61
CA ILE A 389 1.91 -23.62 8.08
C ILE A 389 0.54 -24.30 8.11
N VAL A 390 -0.44 -23.69 8.74
CA VAL A 390 -1.81 -24.22 8.85
C VAL A 390 -2.76 -23.22 8.24
N GLY A 391 -3.71 -23.68 7.43
CA GLY A 391 -4.62 -22.76 6.74
C GLY A 391 -5.76 -23.47 6.06
N ASP A 392 -6.75 -22.69 5.67
CA ASP A 392 -7.95 -23.16 4.98
C ASP A 392 -7.83 -23.18 3.44
N GLY A 393 -6.71 -22.70 2.94
CA GLY A 393 -6.33 -22.64 1.55
C GLY A 393 -4.94 -22.01 1.39
N PRO A 394 -4.48 -21.87 0.14
CA PRO A 394 -3.25 -21.14 -0.14
C PRO A 394 -3.41 -19.65 0.15
N SER A 395 -2.28 -18.98 0.41
CA SER A 395 -2.22 -17.53 0.56
C SER A 395 -2.46 -16.79 -0.77
N HIS A 396 -2.47 -15.46 -0.73
CA HIS A 396 -2.90 -14.60 -1.83
C HIS A 396 -2.08 -14.76 -3.13
N GLY A 397 -0.75 -14.85 -3.02
CA GLY A 397 0.18 -15.12 -4.13
C GLY A 397 0.98 -13.94 -4.63
N LYS A 398 1.21 -12.89 -3.84
CA LYS A 398 1.93 -11.68 -4.27
C LYS A 398 3.43 -11.77 -3.93
N ALA A 399 4.24 -12.20 -4.90
CA ALA A 399 5.71 -12.26 -4.77
C ALA A 399 6.41 -11.18 -5.60
N ASN A 400 5.90 -9.95 -5.53
CA ASN A 400 6.49 -8.78 -6.16
C ASN A 400 6.53 -7.60 -5.18
N GLY A 401 7.48 -6.69 -5.40
CA GLY A 401 7.66 -5.49 -4.60
C GLY A 401 7.62 -4.22 -5.46
N GLN A 402 7.35 -3.11 -4.79
CA GLN A 402 7.20 -1.80 -5.42
C GLN A 402 8.28 -0.83 -4.94
N ALA A 403 8.66 0.09 -5.81
CA ALA A 403 9.41 1.28 -5.44
C ALA A 403 8.53 2.52 -5.57
N ILE A 404 8.72 3.47 -4.65
CA ILE A 404 8.02 4.76 -4.66
C ILE A 404 8.99 5.84 -5.11
N MET A 405 8.59 6.59 -6.14
CA MET A 405 9.33 7.73 -6.66
C MET A 405 8.47 8.96 -6.56
N HIS A 406 8.95 10.00 -5.88
CA HIS A 406 8.31 11.31 -5.89
C HIS A 406 8.97 12.20 -6.94
N PHE A 407 8.21 13.14 -7.45
CA PHE A 407 8.72 14.17 -8.34
C PHE A 407 8.03 15.50 -8.04
N ASN A 408 8.74 16.58 -8.34
CA ASN A 408 8.21 17.91 -8.17
C ASN A 408 7.31 18.25 -9.35
N SER A 409 6.10 18.69 -9.03
CA SER A 409 5.18 19.27 -9.99
C SER A 409 5.30 20.80 -10.01
N PRO A 410 5.07 21.49 -11.14
CA PRO A 410 5.30 22.94 -11.16
C PRO A 410 4.28 23.78 -10.40
N ASP A 411 3.22 23.17 -9.86
CA ASP A 411 2.31 23.77 -8.87
C ASP A 411 2.88 23.70 -7.44
N GLY A 412 4.10 23.18 -7.28
CA GLY A 412 4.76 22.99 -5.99
C GLY A 412 4.36 21.71 -5.26
N THR A 413 3.48 20.88 -5.83
CA THR A 413 3.11 19.60 -5.23
C THR A 413 4.15 18.51 -5.50
N THR A 414 4.09 17.42 -4.73
CA THR A 414 5.02 16.29 -4.81
C THR A 414 4.30 14.95 -4.99
N PRO A 415 3.62 14.73 -6.14
CA PRO A 415 3.01 13.44 -6.44
C PRO A 415 4.05 12.32 -6.53
N SER A 416 3.60 11.08 -6.56
CA SER A 416 4.48 9.91 -6.60
C SER A 416 3.99 8.79 -7.49
N LEU A 417 4.93 8.00 -8.01
CA LEU A 417 4.67 6.73 -8.67
C LEU A 417 5.10 5.60 -7.76
N LYS A 418 4.18 4.70 -7.46
CA LYS A 418 4.47 3.39 -6.88
C LYS A 418 4.48 2.40 -8.03
N LEU A 419 5.63 1.80 -8.32
CA LEU A 419 5.79 0.92 -9.48
C LEU A 419 6.34 -0.44 -9.06
N THR A 420 5.75 -1.50 -9.58
CA THR A 420 6.30 -2.85 -9.43
C THR A 420 7.61 -2.97 -10.20
N ASN A 421 8.71 -3.24 -9.48
CA ASN A 421 10.05 -3.26 -10.05
C ASN A 421 10.92 -4.41 -9.53
N MET A 422 10.37 -5.30 -8.71
CA MET A 422 11.10 -6.43 -8.17
C MET A 422 10.22 -7.66 -8.02
N LEU A 423 10.84 -8.83 -8.16
CA LEU A 423 10.26 -10.13 -7.89
C LEU A 423 10.95 -10.73 -6.66
N ILE A 424 10.17 -11.44 -5.86
CA ILE A 424 10.62 -12.04 -4.60
C ILE A 424 10.74 -13.55 -4.79
N TYR A 425 11.80 -14.11 -4.24
CA TYR A 425 12.11 -15.54 -4.27
C TYR A 425 12.44 -16.03 -2.86
N LEU A 426 11.78 -17.11 -2.45
CA LEU A 426 12.11 -17.84 -1.24
C LEU A 426 13.26 -18.82 -1.48
N PRO A 427 14.08 -19.14 -0.46
CA PRO A 427 15.32 -19.90 -0.62
C PRO A 427 15.16 -21.26 -1.30
N LYS A 428 14.13 -22.03 -0.95
CA LYS A 428 13.85 -23.37 -1.50
C LYS A 428 12.64 -23.36 -2.42
N SER A 429 11.60 -22.64 -2.06
CA SER A 429 10.34 -22.62 -2.82
C SER A 429 10.39 -21.73 -4.07
N GLY A 430 11.37 -20.81 -4.17
CA GLY A 430 11.48 -19.87 -5.27
C GLY A 430 10.35 -18.83 -5.26
N SER A 431 9.88 -18.40 -6.45
CA SER A 431 8.81 -17.40 -6.53
C SER A 431 7.43 -18.03 -6.31
N TYR A 432 6.65 -17.45 -5.39
CA TYR A 432 5.26 -17.79 -5.10
C TYR A 432 4.25 -16.87 -5.82
N GLN A 433 4.71 -16.06 -6.78
CA GLN A 433 3.86 -15.16 -7.57
C GLN A 433 2.72 -15.94 -8.25
N GLN A 434 1.49 -15.47 -8.12
CA GLN A 434 0.23 -16.12 -8.58
C GLN A 434 -0.08 -17.50 -7.96
N ILE A 435 0.73 -17.95 -7.00
CA ILE A 435 0.66 -19.30 -6.44
C ILE A 435 0.27 -19.27 -4.97
N GLY A 436 0.92 -18.39 -4.19
CA GLY A 436 0.80 -18.32 -2.75
C GLY A 436 1.51 -19.46 -2.01
N ILE A 437 1.81 -19.23 -0.75
CA ILE A 437 2.29 -20.22 0.21
C ILE A 437 1.18 -21.24 0.44
N GLN A 438 1.54 -22.51 0.37
CA GLN A 438 0.62 -23.61 0.65
C GLN A 438 0.68 -23.96 2.13
N PRO A 439 -0.47 -24.23 2.78
CA PRO A 439 -0.42 -24.76 4.12
C PRO A 439 0.20 -26.16 4.11
N ASP A 440 1.04 -26.46 5.09
CA ASP A 440 1.49 -27.82 5.39
C ASP A 440 0.32 -28.67 5.89
N ILE A 441 -0.62 -28.08 6.63
CA ILE A 441 -1.86 -28.72 7.08
C ILE A 441 -3.06 -27.94 6.52
N LEU A 442 -3.78 -28.54 5.59
CA LEU A 442 -5.00 -27.97 5.04
C LEU A 442 -6.19 -28.27 5.95
N VAL A 443 -6.92 -27.24 6.35
CA VAL A 443 -8.15 -27.33 7.14
C VAL A 443 -9.33 -26.98 6.25
N PRO A 444 -10.12 -27.95 5.76
CA PRO A 444 -11.23 -27.64 4.86
C PRO A 444 -12.26 -26.74 5.54
N MET A 445 -12.53 -25.55 4.99
CA MET A 445 -13.64 -24.73 5.49
C MET A 445 -14.96 -25.50 5.36
N ASP A 446 -15.85 -25.34 6.35
CA ASP A 446 -17.24 -25.78 6.22
C ASP A 446 -17.87 -25.15 4.96
N THR A 447 -18.50 -26.00 4.15
CA THR A 447 -19.36 -25.62 3.02
C THR A 447 -20.34 -24.48 3.32
N LYS A 448 -20.90 -24.38 4.53
CA LYS A 448 -21.80 -23.26 4.90
C LYS A 448 -21.06 -21.94 5.01
N TYR A 449 -19.87 -21.95 5.61
CA TYR A 449 -19.02 -20.77 5.73
C TYR A 449 -18.47 -20.32 4.37
N LYS A 450 -18.10 -21.26 3.50
CA LYS A 450 -17.78 -20.96 2.09
C LYS A 450 -18.92 -20.27 1.36
N ALA A 451 -20.16 -20.72 1.57
CA ALA A 451 -21.33 -20.12 0.95
C ALA A 451 -21.60 -18.69 1.45
N PHE A 452 -21.33 -18.41 2.74
CA PHE A 452 -21.38 -17.07 3.31
C PHE A 452 -20.33 -16.14 2.68
N LEU A 453 -19.05 -16.56 2.62
CA LEU A 453 -17.98 -15.80 1.97
C LEU A 453 -18.23 -15.57 0.47
N ASN A 454 -18.97 -16.46 -0.20
CA ASN A 454 -19.31 -16.32 -1.61
C ASN A 454 -20.42 -15.28 -1.88
N GLN A 455 -21.20 -14.85 -0.87
CA GLN A 455 -22.22 -13.81 -1.05
C GLN A 455 -21.62 -12.42 -1.22
N ASP A 456 -20.42 -12.17 -0.67
CA ASP A 456 -19.69 -10.89 -0.78
C ASP A 456 -18.69 -10.86 -1.96
N GLY A 457 -18.69 -11.89 -2.81
CA GLY A 457 -17.72 -12.06 -3.87
C GLY A 457 -16.39 -12.61 -3.34
N MET A 458 -15.87 -13.64 -4.01
CA MET A 458 -14.55 -14.19 -3.69
C MET A 458 -13.52 -13.08 -3.85
N ILE A 459 -12.86 -12.66 -2.76
CA ILE A 459 -11.81 -11.64 -2.86
C ILE A 459 -10.71 -12.20 -3.77
N PRO A 460 -10.36 -11.46 -4.85
CA PRO A 460 -9.48 -11.98 -5.88
C PRO A 460 -8.11 -12.35 -5.30
N ARG A 461 -7.56 -13.48 -5.76
CA ARG A 461 -6.15 -13.82 -5.54
C ARG A 461 -5.27 -12.98 -6.46
N GLU A 462 -3.96 -13.03 -6.25
CA GLU A 462 -3.00 -12.36 -7.14
C GLU A 462 -3.23 -12.75 -8.61
N SER A 463 -3.58 -14.02 -8.87
CA SER A 463 -3.86 -14.55 -10.20
C SER A 463 -5.09 -13.96 -10.88
N ASP A 464 -6.01 -13.39 -10.11
CA ASP A 464 -7.34 -12.99 -10.56
C ASP A 464 -7.39 -11.51 -10.96
N HIS A 465 -6.36 -10.74 -10.62
CA HIS A 465 -6.26 -9.35 -11.02
C HIS A 465 -6.06 -9.20 -12.54
N LYS A 466 -6.70 -8.16 -13.09
CA LYS A 466 -6.44 -7.68 -14.45
C LYS A 466 -4.96 -7.30 -14.56
N ASN A 467 -4.24 -7.85 -15.54
CA ASN A 467 -2.80 -7.67 -15.73
C ASN A 467 -1.90 -8.25 -14.61
N ALA A 468 -2.36 -9.30 -13.92
CA ALA A 468 -1.54 -9.99 -12.93
C ALA A 468 -0.18 -10.47 -13.49
N LEU A 469 0.89 -10.16 -12.78
CA LEU A 469 2.25 -10.57 -13.15
C LEU A 469 2.39 -12.08 -13.10
N ARG A 470 2.88 -12.67 -14.19
CA ARG A 470 3.09 -14.11 -14.30
C ARG A 470 4.20 -14.59 -13.37
N ASN A 471 4.06 -15.82 -12.88
CA ASN A 471 5.16 -16.47 -12.17
C ASN A 471 6.40 -16.56 -13.08
N PRO A 472 7.55 -15.98 -12.68
CA PRO A 472 8.75 -15.92 -13.52
C PRO A 472 9.35 -17.30 -13.80
N GLN A 473 9.08 -18.28 -12.95
CA GLN A 473 9.57 -19.66 -13.08
C GLN A 473 8.57 -20.57 -13.80
N GLY A 474 7.46 -20.03 -14.33
CA GLY A 474 6.41 -20.80 -15.02
C GLY A 474 5.71 -21.83 -14.12
N LYS A 475 5.88 -21.73 -12.80
CA LYS A 475 5.25 -22.62 -11.83
C LYS A 475 3.74 -22.40 -11.86
N THR A 476 2.99 -23.48 -11.66
CA THR A 476 1.54 -23.47 -11.53
C THR A 476 1.16 -23.83 -10.10
N ALA A 477 -0.15 -23.76 -9.78
CA ALA A 477 -0.67 -24.09 -8.46
C ALA A 477 -0.07 -25.43 -7.95
N PRO A 478 0.55 -25.47 -6.77
CA PRO A 478 1.16 -26.68 -6.23
C PRO A 478 0.12 -27.77 -6.00
N LYS A 479 0.61 -29.01 -5.84
CA LYS A 479 -0.25 -30.09 -5.36
C LYS A 479 -0.78 -29.72 -3.97
N PRO A 480 -2.08 -29.97 -3.69
CA PRO A 480 -2.65 -29.70 -2.37
C PRO A 480 -1.85 -30.39 -1.27
N SER A 481 -1.90 -29.84 -0.06
CA SER A 481 -1.28 -30.50 1.09
C SER A 481 -1.72 -31.96 1.18
N THR A 482 -0.74 -32.82 1.43
CA THR A 482 -0.96 -34.24 1.72
C THR A 482 -1.49 -34.46 3.13
N TYR A 483 -1.44 -33.45 4.00
CA TYR A 483 -1.97 -33.48 5.36
C TYR A 483 -3.24 -32.63 5.44
N LYS A 484 -4.31 -33.25 5.94
CA LYS A 484 -5.59 -32.58 6.20
C LYS A 484 -5.96 -32.73 7.67
N CYS A 485 -6.44 -31.64 8.25
CA CYS A 485 -7.03 -31.65 9.58
C CYS A 485 -8.52 -31.31 9.48
N SER A 486 -9.34 -32.12 10.13
CA SER A 486 -10.78 -31.88 10.28
C SER A 486 -11.09 -31.81 11.77
N ALA A 487 -11.33 -30.61 12.29
CA ALA A 487 -11.90 -30.47 13.63
C ALA A 487 -13.38 -30.88 13.55
N THR A 488 -13.81 -31.86 14.35
CA THR A 488 -15.22 -32.26 14.46
C THR A 488 -15.70 -32.01 15.89
N GLY A 489 -16.74 -31.19 16.04
CA GLY A 489 -17.57 -31.12 17.26
C GLY A 489 -17.57 -29.78 17.99
N ASP A 490 -18.71 -29.08 17.95
CA ASP A 490 -19.06 -27.96 18.81
C ASP A 490 -19.35 -28.42 20.27
N GLU A 491 -19.15 -27.50 21.21
CA GLU A 491 -19.47 -27.52 22.66
C GLU A 491 -18.67 -28.44 23.61
N ALA A 492 -18.25 -29.65 23.23
CA ALA A 492 -17.46 -30.51 24.15
C ALA A 492 -16.01 -30.01 24.36
N LEU A 493 -15.49 -29.24 23.40
CA LEU A 493 -14.09 -28.79 23.30
C LEU A 493 -13.66 -27.82 24.42
N LEU A 494 -14.57 -26.96 24.88
CA LEU A 494 -14.30 -25.94 25.89
C LEU A 494 -14.09 -26.53 27.29
N SER A 495 -14.73 -27.68 27.56
CA SER A 495 -14.68 -28.34 28.88
C SER A 495 -13.35 -29.07 29.15
N VAL A 496 -12.60 -29.40 28.09
CA VAL A 496 -11.39 -30.23 28.18
C VAL A 496 -10.12 -29.39 28.40
N PHE A 497 -10.08 -28.15 27.90
CA PHE A 497 -8.87 -27.33 27.90
C PHE A 497 -8.73 -26.33 29.06
N ARG A 498 -9.68 -26.29 30.01
CA ARG A 498 -9.67 -25.28 31.11
C ARG A 498 -9.41 -23.85 30.59
N MET A 499 -9.91 -23.51 29.42
CA MET A 499 -9.67 -22.21 28.80
C MET A 499 -10.46 -21.16 29.57
N LYS A 500 -9.80 -20.08 30.01
CA LYS A 500 -10.55 -18.99 30.63
C LYS A 500 -11.33 -18.29 29.52
N THR A 501 -12.53 -17.83 29.85
CA THR A 501 -13.46 -17.16 28.92
C THR A 501 -12.90 -15.86 28.31
N GLN A 502 -11.77 -15.35 28.80
CA GLN A 502 -11.09 -14.18 28.25
C GLN A 502 -10.17 -14.58 27.09
N ASP A 503 -9.41 -15.68 27.21
CA ASP A 503 -8.50 -16.21 26.19
C ASP A 503 -9.26 -16.68 24.93
N VAL A 504 -10.47 -17.22 25.12
CA VAL A 504 -11.38 -17.69 24.04
C VAL A 504 -11.91 -16.52 23.20
N LYS A 505 -12.11 -15.33 23.79
CA LYS A 505 -12.59 -14.14 23.06
C LYS A 505 -11.50 -13.47 22.22
N GLU A 506 -10.23 -13.65 22.57
CA GLU A 506 -9.14 -12.95 21.88
C GLU A 506 -8.72 -13.62 20.56
N ALA A 507 -8.97 -14.92 20.41
CA ALA A 507 -8.62 -15.70 19.22
C ALA A 507 -9.81 -16.49 18.61
N ASP A 508 -11.04 -16.27 19.10
CA ASP A 508 -12.29 -16.92 18.65
C ASP A 508 -12.19 -18.45 18.48
N ILE A 509 -11.50 -19.08 19.44
CA ILE A 509 -11.00 -20.46 19.31
C ILE A 509 -12.15 -21.48 19.26
N SER A 510 -13.32 -21.15 19.81
CA SER A 510 -14.45 -22.09 19.92
C SER A 510 -15.00 -22.57 18.58
N HIS A 511 -14.87 -21.77 17.52
CA HIS A 511 -15.37 -22.11 16.18
C HIS A 511 -14.27 -22.10 15.12
N ASP A 512 -13.03 -21.82 15.52
CA ASP A 512 -11.90 -21.70 14.63
C ASP A 512 -11.15 -23.03 14.46
N SER A 513 -11.62 -23.82 13.50
CA SER A 513 -11.00 -25.11 13.17
C SER A 513 -9.52 -24.99 12.79
N VAL A 514 -9.09 -23.85 12.21
CA VAL A 514 -7.69 -23.63 11.83
C VAL A 514 -6.84 -23.48 13.08
N MET A 515 -7.30 -22.68 14.04
CA MET A 515 -6.64 -22.51 15.34
C MET A 515 -6.56 -23.82 16.13
N LEU A 516 -7.65 -24.57 16.19
CA LEU A 516 -7.69 -25.85 16.90
C LEU A 516 -6.69 -26.87 16.31
N CYS A 517 -6.62 -26.97 14.99
CA CYS A 517 -5.64 -27.82 14.31
C CYS A 517 -4.20 -27.38 14.59
N ALA A 518 -3.94 -26.08 14.74
CA ALA A 518 -2.62 -25.56 15.07
C ALA A 518 -2.19 -25.88 16.49
N ILE A 519 -3.09 -25.72 17.47
CA ILE A 519 -2.82 -26.08 18.88
C ILE A 519 -2.55 -27.59 19.00
N ASP A 520 -3.33 -28.43 18.32
CA ASP A 520 -3.11 -29.88 18.31
C ASP A 520 -1.76 -30.26 17.70
N ASN A 521 -1.38 -29.63 16.58
CA ASN A 521 -0.08 -29.83 15.95
C ASN A 521 1.08 -29.52 16.90
N LEU A 522 1.00 -28.40 17.65
CA LEU A 522 2.01 -28.01 18.64
C LEU A 522 2.06 -28.97 19.83
N ASN A 523 0.91 -29.44 20.31
CA ASN A 523 0.83 -30.36 21.45
C ASN A 523 1.21 -31.80 21.10
N HIS A 524 1.43 -32.12 19.81
CA HIS A 524 1.69 -33.47 19.31
C HIS A 524 0.68 -34.51 19.83
N THR A 525 -0.57 -34.08 20.11
CA THR A 525 -1.60 -34.96 20.62
C THR A 525 -2.26 -35.71 19.47
N SER A 526 -2.45 -37.03 19.61
CA SER A 526 -3.22 -37.82 18.62
C SER A 526 -4.74 -37.64 18.76
N ARG A 527 -5.19 -36.54 19.38
CA ARG A 527 -6.60 -36.34 19.77
C ARG A 527 -7.42 -35.63 18.69
N TYR A 528 -6.80 -34.93 17.75
CA TYR A 528 -7.44 -34.45 16.53
C TYR A 528 -6.76 -35.14 15.35
N SER A 529 -7.54 -35.84 14.55
CA SER A 529 -6.97 -36.69 13.51
C SER A 529 -6.37 -35.82 12.40
N ILE A 530 -5.06 -35.59 12.44
CA ILE A 530 -4.28 -35.38 11.21
C ILE A 530 -4.51 -36.66 10.39
N THR A 531 -5.49 -36.62 9.50
CA THR A 531 -5.95 -37.81 8.79
C THR A 531 -5.02 -38.00 7.60
N ILE A 532 -3.93 -38.73 7.87
CA ILE A 532 -3.13 -39.60 6.99
C ILE A 532 -2.56 -38.97 5.69
N LYS A 533 -1.22 -39.11 5.55
CA LYS A 533 -0.47 -39.24 4.29
C LYS A 533 -1.30 -40.00 3.25
N ASN A 534 -1.74 -39.35 2.17
CA ASN A 534 -2.18 -40.09 1.00
C ASN A 534 -1.00 -40.90 0.45
N ILE A 535 -0.93 -42.18 0.83
CA ILE A 535 -0.37 -43.23 -0.03
C ILE A 535 -1.26 -43.18 -1.27
N LEU A 536 -0.75 -42.58 -2.34
CA LEU A 536 -1.31 -42.81 -3.66
C LEU A 536 -1.40 -44.32 -3.84
N ALA A 537 -2.60 -44.85 -3.98
CA ALA A 537 -2.80 -46.21 -4.42
C ALA A 537 -1.96 -46.42 -5.69
N PRO A 538 -1.24 -47.56 -5.83
CA PRO A 538 -0.54 -47.85 -7.06
C PRO A 538 -1.56 -47.85 -8.19
N GLN A 539 -1.36 -46.99 -9.18
CA GLN A 539 -2.08 -47.06 -10.44
C GLN A 539 -1.76 -48.44 -11.04
N SER A 540 -2.75 -49.33 -11.06
CA SER A 540 -2.69 -50.65 -11.69
C SER A 540 -2.74 -50.54 -13.20
#